data_AF-A0A0K9XYC2-F1
#
_entry.id   AF-A0A0K9XYC2-F1
#
_cell.length_a   1.000
_cell.length_b   1.000
_cell.length_c   1.000
_cell.angle_alpha   90.00
_cell.angle_beta   90.00
_cell.angle_gamma   90.00
#
_symmetry.space_group_name_H-M   'P 1'
#
loop_
_entity.id
_entity.type
_entity.pdbx_description
1 polymer ?
#
loop_
_entity_poly.entity_id
_entity_poly.type
_entity_poly.pdbx_seq_one_letter_code
_entity_poly.pdbx_strand_id
1 'polypeptide(L)'
;MVSSFQPVCLVVNPRYCYETPTNLTTSVPVKHGITVLGRAGADNGNWPMLRNSAYTALEGKTKGFVVTRNSSPETTITNPVVGMMVFDTNEGATGCLKIYTGSAVGEGWKCFSTQTCP
;
A
#
# COMPACT_ATOMS: atom_id res chain seq x y z
N MET A 1 38.00 7.04 -32.29
CA MET A 1 36.91 6.21 -31.75
C MET A 1 36.68 6.58 -30.30
N VAL A 2 35.62 7.33 -30.03
CA VAL A 2 34.77 7.20 -28.83
C VAL A 2 33.48 7.93 -29.16
N SER A 3 32.54 7.17 -29.73
CA SER A 3 31.17 7.62 -29.99
C SER A 3 30.50 7.88 -28.64
N SER A 4 30.08 9.11 -28.39
CA SER A 4 29.31 9.47 -27.20
C SER A 4 27.92 8.83 -27.30
N PHE A 5 27.74 7.68 -26.65
CA PHE A 5 26.42 7.14 -26.37
C PHE A 5 25.72 8.04 -25.35
N GLN A 6 24.91 8.98 -25.82
CA GLN A 6 23.88 9.58 -24.97
C GLN A 6 22.76 8.55 -24.80
N PRO A 7 22.32 8.25 -23.56
CA PRO A 7 21.12 7.45 -23.36
C PRO A 7 19.92 8.29 -23.82
N VAL A 8 19.38 7.96 -24.99
CA VAL A 8 18.05 8.42 -25.39
C VAL A 8 17.06 7.73 -24.45
N CYS A 9 16.57 8.47 -23.46
CA CYS A 9 15.43 8.02 -22.67
C CYS A 9 14.17 8.22 -23.53
N LEU A 10 13.71 7.15 -24.18
CA LEU A 10 12.39 7.13 -24.80
C LEU A 10 11.36 7.30 -23.67
N VAL A 11 10.78 8.50 -23.55
CA VAL A 11 9.62 8.74 -22.69
C VAL A 11 8.42 8.12 -23.38
N VAL A 12 8.27 6.80 -23.24
CA VAL A 12 7.04 6.10 -23.60
C VAL A 12 6.08 6.35 -22.44
N ASN A 13 5.40 7.49 -22.50
CA ASN A 13 4.32 7.95 -21.64
C ASN A 13 3.79 6.89 -20.65
N PRO A 14 4.42 6.70 -19.47
CA PRO A 14 3.83 5.84 -18.45
C PRO A 14 2.78 6.72 -17.77
N ARG A 15 1.51 6.34 -17.81
CA ARG A 15 0.44 6.95 -16.98
C ARG A 15 0.65 6.62 -15.49
N TYR A 16 1.84 6.88 -14.98
CA TYR A 16 2.27 6.58 -13.64
C TYR A 16 2.98 7.83 -13.13
N CYS A 17 2.26 8.62 -12.34
CA CYS A 17 2.82 9.77 -11.63
C CYS A 17 3.54 9.23 -10.40
N TYR A 18 4.85 9.05 -10.51
CA TYR A 18 5.71 8.89 -9.34
C TYR A 18 6.07 10.29 -8.86
N GLU A 19 5.68 10.65 -7.65
CA GLU A 19 6.29 11.81 -7.00
C GLU A 19 7.74 11.44 -6.71
N THR A 20 8.67 12.29 -7.15
CA THR A 20 10.08 12.05 -6.80
C THR A 20 10.21 12.24 -5.29
N PRO A 21 10.77 11.27 -4.55
CA PRO A 21 10.93 11.41 -3.10
C PRO A 21 11.70 12.69 -2.81
N THR A 22 11.07 13.62 -2.09
CA THR A 22 11.64 14.93 -1.76
C THR A 22 12.80 14.84 -0.79
N ASN A 23 12.94 13.71 -0.09
CA ASN A 23 14.01 13.45 0.86
C ASN A 23 14.58 12.04 0.72
N LEU A 24 15.72 11.92 0.04
CA LEU A 24 16.50 10.69 -0.08
C LEU A 24 17.56 10.53 1.02
N THR A 25 17.70 11.53 1.90
CA THR A 25 18.79 11.62 2.89
C THR A 25 18.37 11.12 4.27
N THR A 26 17.07 11.15 4.58
CA THR A 26 16.53 10.71 5.87
C THR A 26 15.89 9.33 5.74
N SER A 27 16.65 8.31 6.10
CA SER A 27 16.15 6.95 6.26
C SER A 27 15.58 6.80 7.66
N VAL A 28 14.25 6.78 7.80
CA VAL A 28 13.59 6.65 9.10
C VAL A 28 13.20 5.19 9.33
N PRO A 29 13.67 4.55 10.42
CA PRO A 29 13.33 3.17 10.72
C PRO A 29 11.85 3.01 11.03
N VAL A 30 11.26 1.94 10.51
CA VAL A 30 9.87 1.57 10.78
C VAL A 30 9.74 1.13 12.24
N LYS A 31 8.79 1.73 12.97
CA LYS A 31 8.58 1.45 14.40
C LYS A 31 7.38 0.54 14.68
N HIS A 32 6.52 0.31 13.69
CA HIS A 32 5.33 -0.52 13.82
C HIS A 32 5.32 -1.63 12.77
N GLY A 33 4.98 -2.85 13.17
CA GLY A 33 4.87 -3.95 12.23
C GLY A 33 4.34 -5.24 12.84
N ILE A 34 3.79 -6.08 11.98
CA ILE A 34 3.31 -7.42 12.30
C ILE A 34 4.09 -8.44 11.45
N THR A 35 4.71 -9.44 12.09
CA THR A 35 5.43 -10.51 11.40
C THR A 35 4.99 -11.87 11.89
N VAL A 36 4.77 -12.80 10.97
CA VAL A 36 4.53 -14.22 11.29
C VAL A 36 5.81 -15.05 11.30
N LEU A 37 6.97 -14.43 11.08
CA LEU A 37 8.28 -15.09 11.06
C LEU A 37 8.94 -15.16 12.45
N GLY A 38 8.28 -14.64 13.48
CA GLY A 38 8.75 -14.71 14.87
C GLY A 38 10.08 -13.99 15.09
N ARG A 39 10.28 -12.84 14.43
CA ARG A 39 11.52 -12.04 14.48
C ARG A 39 11.34 -10.60 14.95
N ALA A 40 10.21 -10.31 15.60
CA ALA A 40 9.97 -8.99 16.14
C ALA A 40 10.85 -8.72 17.36
N GLY A 41 11.36 -7.48 17.47
CA GLY A 41 12.10 -7.01 18.65
C GLY A 41 13.61 -6.86 18.42
N ALA A 42 14.26 -6.15 19.33
CA ALA A 42 15.68 -5.82 19.26
C ALA A 42 16.57 -7.07 19.32
N ASP A 43 16.22 -8.02 20.20
CA ASP A 43 17.03 -9.23 20.46
C ASP A 43 16.88 -10.30 19.38
N ASN A 44 16.02 -10.08 18.39
CA ASN A 44 15.61 -11.10 17.42
C ASN A 44 15.64 -10.56 15.99
N GLY A 45 16.77 -9.97 15.61
CA GLY A 45 16.99 -9.46 14.26
C GLY A 45 16.46 -8.05 14.03
N ASN A 46 16.18 -7.28 15.09
CA ASN A 46 15.88 -5.84 15.05
C ASN A 46 14.75 -5.44 14.07
N TRP A 47 13.81 -6.34 13.81
CA TRP A 47 12.66 -6.08 12.95
C TRP A 47 11.53 -5.46 13.79
N PRO A 48 10.75 -4.46 13.28
CA PRO A 48 10.72 -3.94 11.90
C PRO A 48 11.72 -2.83 11.60
N MET A 49 12.55 -2.41 12.57
CA MET A 49 13.44 -1.24 12.46
C MET A 49 14.55 -1.39 11.40
N LEU A 50 14.80 -2.60 10.90
CA LEU A 50 15.63 -2.85 9.72
C LEU A 50 14.94 -2.51 8.38
N ARG A 51 13.67 -2.11 8.40
CA ARG A 51 12.98 -1.52 7.25
C ARG A 51 12.91 -0.02 7.46
N ASN A 52 13.00 0.73 6.37
CA ASN A 52 12.98 2.17 6.39
C ASN A 52 11.86 2.72 5.51
N SER A 53 11.45 3.95 5.80
CA SER A 53 10.53 4.73 4.95
C SER A 53 9.14 4.10 4.78
N ALA A 54 8.62 3.48 5.84
CA ALA A 54 7.21 3.04 5.91
C ALA A 54 6.61 3.38 7.27
N TYR A 55 5.29 3.57 7.31
CA TYR A 55 4.56 3.72 8.57
C TYR A 55 4.34 2.39 9.28
N THR A 56 4.20 1.30 8.52
CA THR A 56 3.97 -0.04 9.04
C THR A 56 4.58 -1.09 8.11
N ALA A 57 5.21 -2.11 8.68
CA ALA A 57 5.71 -3.27 7.94
C ALA A 57 4.89 -4.53 8.26
N LEU A 58 4.44 -5.24 7.23
CA LEU A 58 3.80 -6.55 7.36
C LEU A 58 4.68 -7.60 6.69
N GLU A 59 4.90 -8.73 7.35
CA GLU A 59 5.78 -9.76 6.79
C GLU A 59 5.35 -11.19 7.09
N GLY A 60 5.37 -12.01 6.03
CA GLY A 60 5.17 -13.45 6.08
C GLY A 60 5.69 -14.12 4.81
N LYS A 61 6.01 -15.42 4.92
CA LYS A 61 6.40 -16.25 3.75
C LYS A 61 5.21 -17.01 3.16
N THR A 62 4.35 -17.54 4.03
CA THR A 62 3.27 -18.47 3.66
C THR A 62 1.89 -18.03 4.13
N LYS A 63 1.80 -16.92 4.87
CA LYS A 63 0.55 -16.35 5.35
C LYS A 63 0.35 -15.01 4.65
N GLY A 64 -0.79 -14.86 3.99
CA GLY A 64 -1.19 -13.61 3.34
C GLY A 64 -1.82 -12.62 4.32
N PHE A 65 -1.83 -11.35 3.94
CA PHE A 65 -2.62 -10.33 4.63
C PHE A 65 -4.08 -10.48 4.22
N VAL A 66 -4.95 -10.81 5.17
CA VAL A 66 -6.39 -10.96 4.95
C VAL A 66 -7.08 -9.82 5.68
N VAL A 67 -7.63 -8.88 4.90
CA VAL A 67 -8.52 -7.84 5.44
C VAL A 67 -9.93 -8.39 5.63
N THR A 68 -10.74 -7.70 6.43
CA THR A 68 -12.16 -7.99 6.58
C THR A 68 -12.84 -8.13 5.22
N ARG A 69 -13.56 -9.23 5.02
CA ARG A 69 -14.31 -9.51 3.79
C ARG A 69 -15.77 -9.12 4.00
N ASN A 70 -16.34 -8.40 3.07
CA ASN A 70 -17.72 -7.91 3.13
C ASN A 70 -18.31 -7.96 1.72
N SER A 71 -19.60 -8.23 1.56
CA SER A 71 -20.24 -8.28 0.24
C SER A 71 -20.82 -6.94 -0.22
N SER A 72 -21.02 -5.98 0.67
CA SER A 72 -21.58 -4.66 0.37
C SER A 72 -21.24 -3.68 1.51
N PRO A 73 -19.99 -3.20 1.60
CA PRO A 73 -19.56 -2.30 2.67
C PRO A 73 -20.36 -0.99 2.70
N GLU A 74 -20.94 -0.56 1.58
CA GLU A 74 -21.80 0.63 1.47
C GLU A 74 -23.09 0.51 2.31
N THR A 75 -23.60 -0.70 2.51
CA THR A 75 -24.90 -0.93 3.19
C THR A 75 -24.75 -1.66 4.53
N THR A 76 -23.71 -2.48 4.67
CA THR A 76 -23.50 -3.30 5.87
C THR A 76 -22.70 -2.58 6.96
N ILE A 77 -21.91 -1.56 6.61
CA ILE A 77 -21.11 -0.78 7.55
C ILE A 77 -21.81 0.54 7.80
N THR A 78 -22.48 0.66 8.95
CA THR A 78 -23.32 1.82 9.29
C THR A 78 -22.50 3.06 9.65
N ASN A 79 -21.33 2.87 10.27
CA ASN A 79 -20.46 3.95 10.75
C ASN A 79 -19.04 3.80 10.17
N PRO A 80 -18.84 4.03 8.87
CA PRO A 80 -17.51 3.97 8.28
C PRO A 80 -16.64 5.12 8.78
N VAL A 81 -15.35 4.86 8.97
CA VAL A 81 -14.35 5.87 9.33
C VAL A 81 -13.35 6.05 8.21
N VAL A 82 -12.84 7.27 8.03
CA VAL A 82 -11.87 7.57 6.95
C VAL A 82 -10.64 6.68 7.10
N GLY A 83 -10.24 6.05 5.99
CA GLY A 83 -9.13 5.09 5.95
C GLY A 83 -9.52 3.65 6.32
N MET A 84 -10.79 3.37 6.62
CA MET A 84 -11.26 1.99 6.81
C MET A 84 -11.09 1.20 5.50
N MET A 85 -10.47 0.02 5.60
CA MET A 85 -10.20 -0.86 4.46
C MET A 85 -10.97 -2.18 4.59
N VAL A 86 -11.61 -2.60 3.51
CA VAL A 86 -12.42 -3.83 3.46
C VAL A 86 -12.27 -4.46 2.08
N PHE A 87 -12.22 -5.78 1.98
CA PHE A 87 -12.31 -6.46 0.70
C PHE A 87 -13.77 -6.73 0.37
N ASP A 88 -14.30 -6.02 -0.62
CA ASP A 88 -15.61 -6.26 -1.17
C ASP A 88 -15.60 -7.51 -2.05
N THR A 89 -16.33 -8.55 -1.63
CA THR A 89 -16.39 -9.82 -2.36
C THR A 89 -17.41 -9.85 -3.49
N ASN A 90 -18.30 -8.86 -3.58
CA ASN A 90 -19.36 -8.78 -4.58
C ASN A 90 -19.12 -7.67 -5.63
N GLU A 91 -18.00 -6.95 -5.51
CA GLU A 91 -17.60 -5.97 -6.52
C GLU A 91 -17.13 -6.69 -7.80
N GLY A 92 -18.05 -6.80 -8.77
CA GLY A 92 -17.80 -7.49 -10.04
C GLY A 92 -17.56 -9.00 -9.88
N ALA A 93 -16.75 -9.59 -10.76
CA ALA A 93 -16.43 -11.02 -10.74
C ALA A 93 -15.18 -11.38 -9.90
N THR A 94 -14.37 -10.38 -9.53
CA THR A 94 -13.04 -10.57 -8.90
C THR A 94 -12.98 -10.08 -7.45
N GLY A 95 -14.00 -9.33 -7.00
CA GLY A 95 -13.94 -8.56 -5.76
C GLY A 95 -13.01 -7.35 -5.88
N CYS A 96 -13.04 -6.48 -4.86
CA CYS A 96 -12.21 -5.28 -4.82
C CYS A 96 -11.80 -4.88 -3.40
N LEU A 97 -10.55 -4.42 -3.23
CA LEU A 97 -10.14 -3.73 -2.01
C LEU A 97 -10.77 -2.33 -1.98
N LYS A 98 -11.69 -2.10 -1.06
CA LYS A 98 -12.33 -0.79 -0.86
C LYS A 98 -11.71 -0.04 0.32
N ILE A 99 -11.47 1.25 0.13
CA ILE A 99 -11.07 2.18 1.20
C ILE A 99 -12.13 3.28 1.30
N TYR A 100 -12.59 3.57 2.51
CA TYR A 100 -13.52 4.67 2.75
C TYR A 100 -12.76 6.01 2.82
N THR A 101 -13.10 6.94 1.94
CA THR A 101 -12.40 8.24 1.84
C THR A 101 -13.11 9.38 2.57
N GLY A 102 -14.32 9.17 3.08
CA GLY A 102 -15.11 10.18 3.79
C GLY A 102 -16.54 10.31 3.28
N SER A 103 -17.25 11.32 3.79
CA SER A 103 -18.69 11.53 3.54
C SER A 103 -19.00 12.77 2.70
N ALA A 104 -17.99 13.54 2.28
CA ALA A 104 -18.20 14.71 1.45
C ALA A 104 -18.61 14.33 0.02
N VAL A 105 -19.07 15.32 -0.75
CA VAL A 105 -19.45 15.11 -2.16
C VAL A 105 -18.24 14.62 -2.94
N GLY A 106 -18.37 13.45 -3.57
CA GLY A 106 -17.28 12.80 -4.31
C GLY A 106 -16.46 11.80 -3.47
N GLU A 107 -16.64 11.77 -2.16
CA GLU A 107 -16.04 10.77 -1.27
C GLU A 107 -16.93 9.52 -1.13
N GLY A 108 -16.45 8.53 -0.39
CA GLY A 108 -17.19 7.31 -0.07
C GLY A 108 -16.29 6.08 -0.12
N TRP A 109 -16.89 4.91 -0.28
CA TRP A 109 -16.15 3.69 -0.55
C TRP A 109 -15.58 3.74 -1.97
N LYS A 110 -14.26 3.64 -2.10
CA LYS A 110 -13.56 3.62 -3.39
C LYS A 110 -12.88 2.29 -3.59
N CYS A 111 -13.07 1.71 -4.77
CA CYS A 111 -12.43 0.47 -5.19
C CYS A 111 -11.00 0.75 -5.68
N PHE A 112 -10.01 0.13 -5.03
CA PHE A 112 -8.60 0.16 -5.39
C PHE A 112 -8.23 -1.14 -6.10
N SER A 113 -8.55 -1.23 -7.38
CA SER A 113 -8.23 -2.37 -8.25
C SER A 113 -6.97 -2.14 -9.09
N THR A 114 -6.50 -0.90 -9.17
CA THR A 114 -5.26 -0.53 -9.85
C THR A 114 -4.14 -0.35 -8.83
N GLN A 115 -3.00 -0.98 -9.09
CA GLN A 115 -1.77 -0.72 -8.33
C GLN A 115 -1.41 0.76 -8.50
N THR A 116 -1.54 1.54 -7.43
CA THR A 116 -1.03 2.91 -7.41
C THR A 116 0.47 2.89 -7.11
N CYS A 117 1.17 3.84 -7.70
CA CYS A 117 2.59 4.08 -7.44
C CYS A 117 2.78 4.53 -5.98
N PRO A 118 3.79 4.00 -5.26
CA PRO A 118 4.24 4.56 -3.98
C PRO A 118 4.70 6.01 -4.11
#